data_AF-A0A0C9S249-F1
#
_entry.id   AF-A0A0C9S249-F1
#
_cell.length_a   1.000
_cell.length_b   1.000
_cell.length_c   1.000
_cell.angle_alpha   90.00
_cell.angle_beta   90.00
_cell.angle_gamma   90.00
#
_symmetry.space_group_name_H-M   'P 1'
#
loop_
_entity.id
_entity.type
_entity.pdbx_description
1 polymer ?
#
loop_
_entity_poly.entity_id
_entity_poly.type
_entity_poly.pdbx_seq_one_letter_code
_entity_poly.pdbx_strand_id
1 'polypeptide(L)'
;VDSNIEGLFTKFVDEGKARIRIREPKHDVIISKAEATKLRQFLCLLRRVQRGDILDQSVFSDPPSKITRTREVLVVKSRHQYPSQGFPRALKELTIEGCSLVQLSSDVLALANLCVLNLKANQIQKLPTQLKNLPIKCLTVSENCIVELQPELFEGRLRSCLQSLDVSNNQLTVLPETLCSARKLMFLAARYNRLQKLPDGLGYLSHLWELDLTSNALTFLPASMLKLKLKCVSVWSNPLTATAGQPMEHTTASRQVDRK
;
A
#
# COMPACT_ATOMS: atom_id res chain seq x y z
N VAL A 1 7.84 -35.78 7.84
CA VAL A 1 7.19 -34.47 7.54
C VAL A 1 5.70 -34.74 7.60
N ASP A 2 5.13 -34.54 8.77
CA ASP A 2 3.77 -34.96 9.08
C ASP A 2 2.75 -34.24 8.19
N SER A 3 1.69 -34.97 7.82
CA SER A 3 0.66 -34.57 6.84
C SER A 3 0.00 -33.23 7.18
N ASN A 4 0.61 -32.14 6.73
CA ASN A 4 0.12 -30.76 6.86
C ASN A 4 -1.10 -30.48 5.95
N ILE A 5 -1.67 -31.49 5.30
CA ILE A 5 -2.86 -31.39 4.45
C ILE A 5 -4.09 -31.74 5.29
N GLU A 6 -5.00 -30.77 5.48
CA GLU A 6 -6.28 -30.93 6.18
C GLU A 6 -7.32 -31.60 5.29
N GLY A 7 -7.36 -31.29 3.99
CA GLY A 7 -8.37 -31.83 3.09
C GLY A 7 -8.09 -31.59 1.60
N LEU A 8 -8.60 -32.51 0.77
CA LEU A 8 -8.50 -32.48 -0.68
C LEU A 8 -9.90 -32.41 -1.30
N PHE A 9 -10.19 -31.30 -1.98
CA PHE A 9 -11.48 -31.07 -2.62
C PHE A 9 -11.32 -31.15 -4.14
N THR A 10 -11.83 -32.24 -4.72
CA THR A 10 -11.58 -32.61 -6.13
C THR A 10 -12.84 -32.63 -6.99
N LYS A 11 -13.91 -31.92 -6.57
CA LYS A 11 -15.22 -31.91 -7.25
C LYS A 11 -15.14 -31.47 -8.72
N PHE A 12 -14.19 -30.61 -9.07
CA PHE A 12 -14.02 -30.03 -10.40
C PHE A 12 -12.68 -30.40 -11.05
N VAL A 13 -12.14 -31.56 -10.70
CA VAL A 13 -10.81 -31.98 -11.19
C VAL A 13 -10.77 -32.14 -12.71
N ASP A 14 -11.90 -32.53 -13.30
CA ASP A 14 -12.09 -32.69 -14.74
C ASP A 14 -12.03 -31.35 -15.49
N GLU A 15 -12.36 -30.25 -14.81
CA GLU A 15 -12.23 -28.89 -15.31
C GLU A 15 -10.84 -28.29 -15.02
N GLY A 16 -9.90 -29.09 -14.51
CA GLY A 16 -8.57 -28.61 -14.13
C GLY A 16 -8.55 -27.81 -12.82
N LYS A 17 -9.56 -28.00 -11.96
CA LYS A 17 -9.72 -27.27 -10.71
C LYS A 17 -9.65 -28.18 -9.49
N ALA A 18 -8.91 -27.77 -8.48
CA ALA A 18 -8.85 -28.47 -7.19
C ALA A 18 -8.54 -27.49 -6.06
N ARG A 19 -8.93 -27.87 -4.84
CA ARG A 19 -8.60 -27.11 -3.64
C ARG A 19 -7.93 -28.04 -2.62
N ILE A 20 -6.77 -27.62 -2.13
CA ILE A 20 -5.98 -28.34 -1.13
C ILE A 20 -5.95 -27.46 0.11
N ARG A 21 -6.48 -27.95 1.23
CA ARG A 21 -6.47 -27.23 2.50
C ARG A 21 -5.25 -27.65 3.31
N ILE A 22 -4.51 -26.68 3.81
CA ILE A 22 -3.31 -26.86 4.62
C ILE A 22 -3.64 -26.52 6.07
N ARG A 23 -3.14 -27.31 7.03
CA ARG A 23 -3.38 -27.11 8.47
C ARG A 23 -2.59 -25.90 8.98
N GLU A 24 -1.28 -25.84 8.70
CA GLU A 24 -0.38 -24.84 9.25
C GLU A 24 0.65 -24.30 8.23
N PRO A 25 0.59 -23.01 7.86
CA PRO A 25 -0.45 -22.04 8.23
C PRO A 25 -1.81 -22.44 7.63
N LYS A 26 -2.92 -22.03 8.26
CA LYS A 26 -4.26 -22.34 7.77
C LYS A 26 -4.56 -21.56 6.49
N HIS A 27 -4.44 -22.21 5.34
CA HIS A 27 -4.77 -21.63 4.04
C HIS A 27 -5.14 -22.70 3.02
N ASP A 28 -5.75 -22.27 1.92
CA ASP A 28 -6.16 -23.17 0.85
C ASP A 28 -5.41 -22.83 -0.45
N VAL A 29 -4.77 -23.84 -1.01
CA VAL A 29 -4.15 -23.78 -2.34
C VAL A 29 -5.23 -24.11 -3.37
N ILE A 30 -5.56 -23.14 -4.22
CA ILE A 30 -6.55 -23.30 -5.28
C ILE A 30 -5.82 -23.46 -6.61
N ILE A 31 -6.02 -24.62 -7.24
CA ILE A 31 -5.62 -24.90 -8.61
C ILE A 31 -6.83 -24.57 -9.47
N SER A 32 -6.70 -23.63 -10.41
CA SER A 32 -7.82 -23.11 -11.20
C SER A 32 -7.71 -23.37 -12.71
N LYS A 33 -6.50 -23.69 -13.20
CA LYS A 33 -6.20 -23.92 -14.62
C LYS A 33 -5.07 -24.96 -14.77
N ALA A 34 -5.37 -26.22 -14.49
CA ALA A 34 -4.46 -27.34 -14.74
C ALA A 34 -5.01 -28.28 -15.82
N GLU A 35 -4.12 -29.02 -16.48
CA GLU A 35 -4.53 -30.11 -17.36
C GLU A 35 -5.15 -31.24 -16.51
N ALA A 36 -6.39 -31.63 -16.79
CA ALA A 36 -7.19 -32.51 -15.93
C ALA A 36 -6.52 -33.87 -15.65
N THR A 37 -5.80 -34.42 -16.63
CA THR A 37 -5.08 -35.69 -16.51
C THR A 37 -3.90 -35.58 -15.54
N LYS A 38 -3.09 -34.51 -15.67
CA LYS A 38 -1.95 -34.22 -14.79
C LYS A 38 -2.42 -33.90 -13.38
N LEU A 39 -3.50 -33.13 -13.24
CA LEU A 39 -4.07 -32.78 -11.95
C LEU A 39 -4.58 -34.04 -11.21
N ARG A 40 -5.23 -34.97 -11.90
CA ARG A 40 -5.66 -36.25 -11.33
C ARG A 40 -4.48 -37.09 -10.84
N GLN A 41 -3.44 -37.22 -11.67
CA GLN A 41 -2.22 -37.93 -11.30
C GLN A 41 -1.59 -37.31 -10.05
N PHE A 42 -1.40 -35.99 -10.04
CA PHE A 42 -0.86 -35.25 -8.89
C PHE A 42 -1.67 -35.49 -7.61
N LEU A 43 -3.00 -35.36 -7.66
CA LEU A 43 -3.85 -35.55 -6.49
C LEU A 43 -3.87 -37.01 -6.01
N CYS A 44 -3.77 -37.97 -6.92
CA CYS A 44 -3.64 -39.39 -6.58
C CYS A 44 -2.33 -39.65 -5.81
N LEU A 45 -1.21 -39.11 -6.29
CA LEU A 45 0.07 -39.18 -5.60
C LEU A 45 0.01 -38.52 -4.23
N LEU A 46 -0.58 -37.33 -4.14
CA LEU A 46 -0.72 -36.61 -2.88
C LEU A 46 -1.50 -37.44 -1.83
N ARG A 47 -2.55 -38.16 -2.25
CA ARG A 47 -3.30 -39.08 -1.37
C ARG A 47 -2.46 -40.27 -0.91
N ARG A 48 -1.61 -40.82 -1.78
CA ARG A 48 -0.70 -41.93 -1.45
C ARG A 48 0.35 -41.50 -0.43
N VAL A 49 0.96 -40.32 -0.63
CA VAL A 49 1.87 -39.72 0.36
C VAL A 49 1.17 -39.49 1.70
N GLN A 50 -0.07 -38.98 1.70
CA GLN A 50 -0.84 -38.81 2.94
C GLN A 50 -1.10 -40.12 3.69
N ARG A 51 -1.16 -41.26 2.99
CA ARG A 51 -1.36 -42.60 3.56
C ARG A 51 -0.06 -43.25 4.06
N GLY A 52 1.09 -42.61 3.82
CA GLY A 52 2.40 -43.15 4.19
C GLY A 52 2.97 -44.15 3.19
N ASP A 53 2.45 -44.19 1.96
CA ASP A 53 3.00 -45.05 0.91
C ASP A 53 4.43 -44.59 0.54
N ILE A 54 5.35 -45.55 0.40
CA ILE A 54 6.69 -45.30 -0.16
C ILE A 54 6.53 -45.10 -1.68
N LEU A 55 6.84 -43.89 -2.16
CA LEU A 55 6.84 -43.57 -3.59
C LEU A 55 8.23 -43.79 -4.18
N ASP A 56 8.29 -44.54 -5.27
CA ASP A 56 9.50 -44.71 -6.07
C ASP A 56 9.72 -43.47 -6.98
N GLN A 57 10.98 -43.12 -7.25
CA GLN A 57 11.31 -41.92 -8.04
C GLN A 57 10.77 -41.98 -9.47
N SER A 58 10.51 -43.19 -9.98
CA SER A 58 9.91 -43.47 -11.29
C SER A 58 8.47 -42.95 -11.46
N VAL A 59 7.79 -42.57 -10.37
CA VAL A 59 6.40 -42.11 -10.38
C VAL A 59 6.29 -40.60 -10.68
N PHE A 60 7.38 -39.86 -10.52
CA PHE A 60 7.40 -38.42 -10.80
C PHE A 60 7.65 -38.22 -12.29
N SER A 61 6.68 -37.60 -12.98
CA SER A 61 6.95 -37.02 -14.30
C SER A 61 7.97 -35.89 -14.15
N ASP A 62 8.70 -35.62 -15.24
CA ASP A 62 9.63 -34.48 -15.29
C ASP A 62 8.93 -33.23 -14.74
N PRO A 63 9.62 -32.45 -13.89
CA PRO A 63 9.04 -31.25 -13.31
C PRO A 63 8.47 -30.38 -14.44
N PRO A 64 7.28 -29.77 -14.26
CA PRO A 64 6.67 -28.97 -15.31
C PRO A 64 7.69 -27.91 -15.76
N SER A 65 8.08 -27.99 -17.03
CA SER A 65 9.11 -27.14 -17.64
C SER A 65 8.76 -25.65 -17.65
N LYS A 66 7.53 -25.30 -17.22
CA LYS A 66 7.08 -23.93 -16.97
C LYS A 66 6.40 -23.85 -15.60
N ILE A 67 7.18 -23.65 -14.55
CA ILE A 67 6.66 -23.03 -13.31
C ILE A 67 6.33 -21.58 -13.67
N THR A 68 5.05 -21.24 -13.81
CA THR A 68 4.63 -19.86 -13.99
C THR A 68 4.98 -19.09 -12.72
N ARG A 69 6.12 -18.41 -12.71
CA ARG A 69 6.51 -17.53 -11.60
C ARG A 69 5.35 -16.60 -11.28
N THR A 70 4.92 -16.57 -10.02
CA THR A 70 3.90 -15.63 -9.55
C THR A 70 4.41 -14.22 -9.80
N ARG A 71 3.66 -13.41 -10.56
CA ARG A 71 4.05 -12.03 -10.85
C ARG A 71 4.08 -11.22 -9.55
N GLU A 72 5.27 -10.83 -9.12
CA GLU A 72 5.48 -9.98 -7.94
C GLU A 72 5.45 -8.48 -8.29
N VAL A 73 5.69 -8.14 -9.56
CA VAL A 73 5.70 -6.77 -10.08
C VAL A 73 4.70 -6.65 -11.22
N LEU A 74 3.90 -5.60 -11.21
CA LEU A 74 2.94 -5.28 -12.26
C LEU A 74 2.96 -3.78 -12.54
N VAL A 75 3.04 -3.45 -13.83
CA VAL A 75 3.01 -2.08 -14.33
C VAL A 75 1.87 -1.95 -15.33
N VAL A 76 1.01 -0.97 -15.10
CA VAL A 76 -0.16 -0.64 -15.90
C VAL A 76 -0.01 0.82 -16.31
N LYS A 77 0.26 1.09 -17.60
CA LYS A 77 0.44 2.47 -18.12
C LYS A 77 -0.73 2.96 -18.96
N SER A 78 -1.72 2.10 -19.15
CA SER A 78 -2.92 2.40 -19.94
C SER A 78 -4.09 1.60 -19.40
N ARG A 79 -5.28 2.19 -19.49
CA ARG A 79 -6.52 1.57 -19.01
C ARG A 79 -6.81 0.20 -19.64
N HIS A 80 -6.36 -0.05 -20.86
CA HIS A 80 -6.50 -1.38 -21.51
C HIS A 80 -5.66 -2.48 -20.85
N GLN A 81 -4.58 -2.12 -20.16
CA GLN A 81 -3.71 -3.06 -19.43
C GLN A 81 -4.23 -3.34 -18.02
N TYR A 82 -5.26 -2.62 -17.56
CA TYR A 82 -5.81 -2.80 -16.23
C TYR A 82 -6.44 -4.19 -16.10
N PRO A 83 -6.04 -5.02 -15.12
CA PRO A 83 -6.54 -6.39 -15.01
C PRO A 83 -8.05 -6.44 -14.73
N SER A 84 -8.83 -7.06 -15.62
CA SER A 84 -10.26 -7.28 -15.42
C SER A 84 -10.59 -8.42 -14.46
N GLN A 85 -9.68 -9.40 -14.31
CA GLN A 85 -9.84 -10.54 -13.41
C GLN A 85 -9.19 -10.34 -12.03
N GLY A 86 -8.89 -9.09 -11.67
CA GLY A 86 -8.23 -8.73 -10.42
C GLY A 86 -6.71 -8.90 -10.45
N PHE A 87 -6.07 -8.55 -9.33
CA PHE A 87 -4.62 -8.52 -9.20
C PHE A 87 -4.04 -9.83 -8.63
N PRO A 88 -2.83 -10.24 -9.06
CA PRO A 88 -2.14 -11.38 -8.46
C PRO A 88 -1.90 -11.17 -6.95
N ARG A 89 -2.27 -12.13 -6.09
CA ARG A 89 -2.14 -11.99 -4.63
C ARG A 89 -0.70 -11.97 -4.11
N ALA A 90 0.24 -12.46 -4.92
CA ALA A 90 1.68 -12.44 -4.63
C ALA A 90 2.35 -11.10 -4.96
N LEU A 91 1.60 -10.10 -5.44
CA LEU A 91 2.14 -8.83 -5.87
C LEU A 91 2.78 -8.07 -4.71
N LYS A 92 4.03 -7.65 -4.91
CA LYS A 92 4.81 -6.78 -4.02
C LYS A 92 4.91 -5.36 -4.55
N GLU A 93 4.87 -5.18 -5.87
CA GLU A 93 4.97 -3.88 -6.51
C GLU A 93 3.88 -3.69 -7.56
N LEU A 94 3.13 -2.61 -7.41
CA LEU A 94 2.06 -2.22 -8.33
C LEU A 94 2.28 -0.78 -8.78
N THR A 95 2.44 -0.59 -10.08
CA THR A 95 2.43 0.72 -10.71
C THR A 95 1.21 0.83 -11.62
N ILE A 96 0.36 1.84 -11.39
CA ILE A 96 -0.75 2.20 -12.25
C ILE A 96 -0.63 3.68 -12.58
N GLU A 97 -0.15 3.99 -13.77
CA GLU A 97 0.14 5.36 -14.21
C GLU A 97 -0.74 5.72 -15.40
N GLY A 98 -1.26 6.95 -15.44
CA GLY A 98 -1.96 7.46 -16.63
C GLY A 98 -3.27 6.73 -16.97
N CYS A 99 -3.94 6.11 -16.00
CA CYS A 99 -5.13 5.28 -16.24
C CYS A 99 -6.45 6.00 -15.99
N SER A 100 -6.40 7.30 -15.69
CA SER A 100 -7.55 8.14 -15.31
C SER A 100 -8.37 7.48 -14.20
N LEU A 101 -7.69 6.89 -13.21
CA LEU A 101 -8.36 6.32 -12.05
C LEU A 101 -8.89 7.44 -11.16
N VAL A 102 -10.17 7.40 -10.84
CA VAL A 102 -10.80 8.33 -9.89
C VAL A 102 -10.76 7.77 -8.46
N GLN A 103 -10.70 6.45 -8.32
CA GLN A 103 -10.63 5.74 -7.04
C GLN A 103 -9.85 4.43 -7.18
N LEU A 104 -9.33 3.94 -6.06
CA LEU A 104 -8.72 2.63 -5.94
C LEU A 104 -9.79 1.53 -5.81
N SER A 105 -9.62 0.41 -6.53
CA SER A 105 -10.51 -0.73 -6.38
C SER A 105 -10.23 -1.53 -5.11
N SER A 106 -11.24 -2.22 -4.58
CA SER A 106 -11.13 -3.11 -3.42
C SER A 106 -10.11 -4.25 -3.61
N ASP A 107 -9.85 -4.66 -4.85
CA ASP A 107 -8.86 -5.69 -5.17
C ASP A 107 -7.44 -5.30 -4.78
N VAL A 108 -7.06 -4.02 -5.02
CA VAL A 108 -5.75 -3.50 -4.61
C VAL A 108 -5.63 -3.48 -3.09
N LEU A 109 -6.72 -3.15 -2.40
CA LEU A 109 -6.79 -3.10 -0.94
C LEU A 109 -6.67 -4.48 -0.28
N ALA A 110 -6.80 -5.56 -1.07
CA ALA A 110 -6.70 -6.92 -0.61
C ALA A 110 -5.34 -7.58 -0.95
N LEU A 111 -4.35 -6.80 -1.41
CA LEU A 111 -2.98 -7.25 -1.70
C LEU A 111 -2.09 -7.21 -0.45
N ALA A 112 -2.17 -8.26 0.37
CA ALA A 112 -1.50 -8.32 1.68
C ALA A 112 0.04 -8.25 1.65
N ASN A 113 0.68 -8.47 0.49
CA ASN A 113 2.13 -8.46 0.31
C ASN A 113 2.65 -7.20 -0.39
N LEU A 114 1.77 -6.26 -0.72
CA LEU A 114 2.12 -5.07 -1.48
C LEU A 114 3.02 -4.12 -0.67
N CYS A 115 4.25 -3.95 -1.14
CA CYS A 115 5.27 -3.09 -0.54
C CYS A 115 5.40 -1.76 -1.27
N VAL A 116 5.21 -1.75 -2.60
CA VAL A 116 5.35 -0.56 -3.43
C VAL A 116 4.05 -0.33 -4.18
N LEU A 117 3.46 0.85 -4.00
CA LEU A 117 2.26 1.27 -4.71
C LEU A 117 2.50 2.63 -5.35
N ASN A 118 2.50 2.66 -6.67
CA ASN A 118 2.61 3.86 -7.48
C ASN A 118 1.30 4.07 -8.25
N LEU A 119 0.65 5.20 -8.01
CA LEU A 119 -0.61 5.63 -8.61
C LEU A 119 -0.47 6.99 -9.31
N LYS A 120 0.75 7.32 -9.73
CA LYS A 120 1.09 8.59 -10.35
C LYS A 120 0.18 8.90 -11.55
N ALA A 121 -0.07 10.19 -11.82
CA ALA A 121 -0.76 10.64 -13.04
C ALA A 121 -2.14 9.98 -13.21
N ASN A 122 -2.97 10.07 -12.16
CA ASN A 122 -4.36 9.64 -12.21
C ASN A 122 -5.27 10.80 -11.77
N GLN A 123 -6.53 10.53 -11.47
CA GLN A 123 -7.54 11.53 -11.09
C GLN A 123 -8.09 11.22 -9.69
N ILE A 124 -7.28 10.60 -8.83
CA ILE A 124 -7.70 10.15 -7.51
C ILE A 124 -7.94 11.37 -6.64
N GLN A 125 -9.15 11.47 -6.07
CA GLN A 125 -9.52 12.58 -5.19
C GLN A 125 -9.36 12.24 -3.71
N LYS A 126 -9.53 10.96 -3.35
CA LYS A 126 -9.42 10.46 -1.98
C LYS A 126 -8.79 9.07 -1.97
N LEU A 127 -7.91 8.84 -1.00
CA LEU A 127 -7.39 7.50 -0.73
C LEU A 127 -8.33 6.77 0.24
N PRO A 128 -8.67 5.49 -0.01
CA PRO A 128 -9.52 4.71 0.88
C PRO A 128 -8.80 4.41 2.21
N THR A 129 -9.51 4.51 3.34
CA THR A 129 -8.93 4.31 4.68
C THR A 129 -8.36 2.91 4.88
N GLN A 130 -8.88 1.90 4.17
CA GLN A 130 -8.40 0.51 4.22
C GLN A 130 -6.95 0.37 3.74
N LEU A 131 -6.41 1.35 3.01
CA LEU A 131 -4.99 1.40 2.64
C LEU A 131 -4.08 1.36 3.88
N LYS A 132 -4.58 1.81 5.05
CA LYS A 132 -3.88 1.72 6.34
C LYS A 132 -3.48 0.30 6.72
N ASN A 133 -4.15 -0.72 6.20
CA ASN A 133 -3.91 -2.13 6.55
C ASN A 133 -2.77 -2.79 5.74
N LEU A 134 -2.31 -2.14 4.67
CA LEU A 134 -1.28 -2.70 3.80
C LEU A 134 0.15 -2.40 4.31
N PRO A 135 1.12 -3.31 4.09
CA PRO A 135 2.52 -3.11 4.47
C PRO A 135 3.31 -2.25 3.47
N ILE A 136 2.70 -1.16 2.97
CA ILE A 136 3.34 -0.33 1.95
C ILE A 136 4.53 0.41 2.58
N LYS A 137 5.68 0.29 1.92
CA LYS A 137 6.93 0.99 2.22
C LYS A 137 7.09 2.22 1.34
N CYS A 138 6.70 2.13 0.07
CA CYS A 138 6.79 3.23 -0.89
C CYS A 138 5.41 3.51 -1.48
N LEU A 139 4.86 4.69 -1.18
CA LEU A 139 3.58 5.15 -1.70
C LEU A 139 3.80 6.41 -2.55
N THR A 140 3.50 6.30 -3.84
CA THR A 140 3.51 7.43 -4.78
C THR A 140 2.09 7.65 -5.27
N VAL A 141 1.55 8.84 -5.02
CA VAL A 141 0.23 9.29 -5.48
C VAL A 141 0.34 10.68 -6.12
N SER A 142 1.50 11.00 -6.67
CA SER A 142 1.75 12.30 -7.30
C SER A 142 0.94 12.50 -8.57
N GLU A 143 0.73 13.75 -8.97
CA GLU A 143 -0.06 14.11 -10.16
C GLU A 143 -1.48 13.50 -10.10
N ASN A 144 -2.20 13.81 -9.03
CA ASN A 144 -3.59 13.40 -8.79
C ASN A 144 -4.43 14.61 -8.37
N CYS A 145 -5.66 14.38 -7.89
CA CYS A 145 -6.56 15.43 -7.42
C CYS A 145 -6.86 15.31 -5.92
N ILE A 146 -5.90 14.81 -5.13
CA ILE A 146 -6.11 14.56 -3.70
C ILE A 146 -6.21 15.88 -2.94
N VAL A 147 -7.32 16.07 -2.25
CA VAL A 147 -7.59 17.30 -1.48
C VAL A 147 -7.15 17.16 -0.02
N GLU A 148 -7.22 15.94 0.53
CA GLU A 148 -6.86 15.66 1.93
C GLU A 148 -6.28 14.25 2.09
N LEU A 149 -5.37 14.11 3.04
CA LEU A 149 -4.96 12.80 3.57
C LEU A 149 -5.68 12.60 4.90
N GLN A 150 -6.59 11.62 4.94
CA GLN A 150 -7.36 11.31 6.13
C GLN A 150 -6.43 10.81 7.26
N PRO A 151 -6.57 11.29 8.50
CA PRO A 151 -5.71 10.88 9.61
C PRO A 151 -5.64 9.37 9.82
N GLU A 152 -6.75 8.67 9.59
CA GLU A 152 -6.92 7.22 9.75
C GLU A 152 -6.00 6.41 8.82
N LEU A 153 -5.55 7.02 7.72
CA LEU A 153 -4.61 6.40 6.79
C LEU A 153 -3.32 5.98 7.50
N PHE A 154 -2.90 6.74 8.52
CA PHE A 154 -1.67 6.53 9.27
C PHE A 154 -1.90 5.91 10.66
N GLU A 155 -3.04 5.26 10.89
CA GLU A 155 -3.33 4.58 12.17
C GLU A 155 -3.08 3.06 12.13
N GLY A 156 -2.73 2.51 10.97
CA GLY A 156 -2.57 1.08 10.76
C GLY A 156 -1.15 0.62 10.46
N ARG A 157 -1.06 -0.52 9.76
CA ARG A 157 0.18 -1.13 9.28
C ARG A 157 0.99 -0.22 8.35
N LEU A 158 0.32 0.65 7.59
CA LEU A 158 0.97 1.63 6.72
C LEU A 158 1.96 2.49 7.52
N ARG A 159 1.54 3.04 8.66
CA ARG A 159 2.39 3.88 9.53
C ARG A 159 3.68 3.17 9.97
N SER A 160 3.61 1.88 10.29
CA SER A 160 4.75 1.13 10.80
C SER A 160 5.69 0.63 9.70
N CYS A 161 5.29 0.75 8.43
CA CYS A 161 6.03 0.26 7.27
C CYS A 161 6.52 1.38 6.33
N LEU A 162 5.82 2.50 6.26
CA LEU A 162 6.07 3.56 5.29
C LEU A 162 7.46 4.18 5.45
N GLN A 163 8.20 4.22 4.35
CA GLN A 163 9.57 4.72 4.22
C GLN A 163 9.66 5.87 3.21
N SER A 164 8.85 5.84 2.16
CA SER A 164 8.81 6.88 1.13
C SER A 164 7.36 7.25 0.83
N LEU A 165 7.07 8.56 0.88
CA LEU A 165 5.77 9.11 0.53
C LEU A 165 5.95 10.26 -0.47
N ASP A 166 5.36 10.13 -1.65
CA ASP A 166 5.25 11.20 -2.64
C ASP A 166 3.77 11.52 -2.91
N VAL A 167 3.37 12.72 -2.50
CA VAL A 167 2.04 13.31 -2.70
C VAL A 167 2.12 14.60 -3.53
N SER A 168 3.20 14.80 -4.28
CA SER A 168 3.43 16.00 -5.06
C SER A 168 2.39 16.21 -6.16
N ASN A 169 2.16 17.46 -6.59
CA ASN A 169 1.15 17.80 -7.62
C ASN A 169 -0.25 17.26 -7.25
N ASN A 170 -0.75 17.71 -6.11
CA ASN A 170 -2.10 17.44 -5.61
C ASN A 170 -2.71 18.78 -5.12
N GLN A 171 -3.80 18.72 -4.37
CA GLN A 171 -4.52 19.88 -3.86
C GLN A 171 -4.52 19.94 -2.32
N LEU A 172 -3.53 19.32 -1.67
CA LEU A 172 -3.44 19.21 -0.22
C LEU A 172 -3.27 20.58 0.42
N THR A 173 -4.09 20.88 1.42
CA THR A 173 -3.98 22.11 2.23
C THR A 173 -3.28 21.88 3.57
N VAL A 174 -3.29 20.65 4.07
CA VAL A 174 -2.66 20.21 5.31
C VAL A 174 -2.10 18.79 5.16
N LEU A 175 -1.05 18.48 5.91
CA LEU A 175 -0.64 17.10 6.19
C LEU A 175 -1.19 16.71 7.59
N PRO A 176 -1.76 15.51 7.76
CA PRO A 176 -2.35 15.12 9.04
C PRO A 176 -1.28 14.89 10.11
N GLU A 177 -1.59 15.23 11.36
CA GLU A 177 -0.68 15.03 12.51
C GLU A 177 -0.30 13.55 12.69
N THR A 178 -1.19 12.63 12.30
CA THR A 178 -0.94 11.19 12.37
C THR A 178 0.18 10.73 11.44
N LEU A 179 0.49 11.46 10.36
CA LEU A 179 1.65 11.19 9.49
C LEU A 179 2.96 11.23 10.28
N CYS A 180 3.08 12.15 11.25
CA CYS A 180 4.27 12.32 12.10
C CYS A 180 4.60 11.08 12.93
N SER A 181 3.67 10.14 13.01
CA SER A 181 3.84 8.89 13.72
C SER A 181 4.46 7.77 12.86
N ALA A 182 4.67 7.99 11.56
CA ALA A 182 5.35 7.08 10.64
C ALA A 182 6.87 7.15 10.81
N ARG A 183 7.40 6.64 11.93
CA ARG A 183 8.81 6.83 12.33
C ARG A 183 9.86 6.22 11.39
N LYS A 184 9.45 5.37 10.44
CA LYS A 184 10.34 4.82 9.40
C LYS A 184 10.39 5.67 8.13
N LEU A 185 9.62 6.75 8.06
CA LEU A 185 9.59 7.64 6.91
C LEU A 185 10.96 8.31 6.75
N MET A 186 11.54 8.14 5.57
CA MET A 186 12.87 8.60 5.18
C MET A 186 12.81 9.71 4.13
N PHE A 187 11.83 9.61 3.23
CA PHE A 187 11.58 10.56 2.15
C PHE A 187 10.11 11.03 2.19
N LEU A 188 9.92 12.35 2.15
CA LEU A 188 8.61 12.98 2.03
C LEU A 188 8.66 14.08 0.95
N ALA A 189 7.92 13.88 -0.13
CA ALA A 189 7.70 14.91 -1.15
C ALA A 189 6.22 15.31 -1.19
N ALA A 190 5.96 16.60 -1.04
CA ALA A 190 4.63 17.21 -1.13
C ALA A 190 4.68 18.50 -1.96
N ARG A 191 5.48 18.50 -3.02
CA ARG A 191 5.67 19.66 -3.90
C ARG A 191 4.38 20.04 -4.62
N TYR A 192 4.24 21.30 -5.04
CA TYR A 192 3.10 21.73 -5.86
C TYR A 192 1.76 21.32 -5.24
N ASN A 193 1.58 21.68 -3.98
CA ASN A 193 0.33 21.55 -3.23
C ASN A 193 -0.09 22.94 -2.74
N ARG A 194 -1.06 23.00 -1.83
CA ARG A 194 -1.56 24.24 -1.22
C ARG A 194 -1.34 24.24 0.29
N LEU A 195 -0.27 23.57 0.76
CA LEU A 195 0.00 23.42 2.19
C LEU A 195 0.22 24.78 2.84
N GLN A 196 -0.61 25.12 3.82
CA GLN A 196 -0.51 26.39 4.56
C GLN A 196 0.33 26.28 5.82
N LYS A 197 0.34 25.09 6.43
CA LYS A 197 1.11 24.75 7.61
C LYS A 197 1.57 23.29 7.56
N LEU A 198 2.63 23.01 8.30
CA LEU A 198 3.08 21.64 8.58
C LEU A 198 2.58 21.21 9.97
N PRO A 199 2.42 19.90 10.21
CA PRO A 199 2.06 19.39 11.53
C PRO A 199 3.14 19.72 12.58
N ASP A 200 2.72 20.04 13.80
CA ASP A 200 3.64 20.42 14.88
C ASP A 200 4.55 19.26 15.28
N GLY A 201 4.09 18.01 15.11
CA GLY A 201 4.86 16.80 15.36
C GLY A 201 5.83 16.40 14.27
N LEU A 202 6.07 17.20 13.21
CA LEU A 202 6.94 16.79 12.09
C LEU A 202 8.33 16.33 12.57
N GLY A 203 8.86 16.94 13.64
CA GLY A 203 10.09 16.53 14.32
C GLY A 203 10.14 15.09 14.88
N TYR A 204 9.01 14.38 14.92
CA TYR A 204 8.94 12.97 15.35
C TYR A 204 9.35 11.98 14.26
N LEU A 205 9.50 12.44 13.02
CA LEU A 205 10.00 11.67 11.89
C LEU A 205 11.53 11.53 11.95
N SER A 206 12.03 10.82 12.98
CA SER A 206 13.46 10.77 13.32
C SER A 206 14.40 10.22 12.24
N HIS A 207 13.86 9.50 11.25
CA HIS A 207 14.61 8.94 10.12
C HIS A 207 14.45 9.75 8.83
N LEU A 208 13.66 10.82 8.84
CA LEU A 208 13.46 11.67 7.68
C LEU A 208 14.77 12.39 7.37
N TRP A 209 15.29 12.16 6.18
CA TRP A 209 16.52 12.78 5.71
C TRP A 209 16.31 13.62 4.44
N GLU A 210 15.21 13.41 3.71
CA GLU A 210 14.82 14.22 2.56
C GLU A 210 13.37 14.70 2.69
N LEU A 211 13.20 16.02 2.61
CA LEU A 211 11.92 16.70 2.70
C LEU A 211 11.80 17.73 1.58
N ASP A 212 10.81 17.56 0.71
CA ASP A 212 10.51 18.51 -0.37
C ASP A 212 9.09 19.07 -0.27
N LEU A 213 9.01 20.37 -0.01
CA LEU A 213 7.79 21.17 0.18
C LEU A 213 7.73 22.33 -0.81
N THR A 214 8.52 22.26 -1.88
CA THR A 214 8.59 23.32 -2.91
C THR A 214 7.22 23.65 -3.48
N SER A 215 6.95 24.94 -3.74
CA SER A 215 5.70 25.41 -4.33
C SER A 215 4.47 25.04 -3.49
N ASN A 216 4.40 25.63 -2.29
CA ASN A 216 3.26 25.54 -1.37
C ASN A 216 2.92 26.95 -0.85
N ALA A 217 2.04 27.04 0.14
CA ALA A 217 1.60 28.29 0.77
C ALA A 217 2.09 28.42 2.22
N LEU A 218 3.25 27.83 2.55
CA LEU A 218 3.78 27.84 3.91
C LEU A 218 4.26 29.24 4.28
N THR A 219 3.79 29.75 5.41
CA THR A 219 4.24 31.04 5.98
C THR A 219 5.31 30.87 7.05
N PHE A 220 5.33 29.73 7.73
CA PHE A 220 6.35 29.37 8.72
C PHE A 220 6.64 27.87 8.70
N LEU A 221 7.74 27.49 9.34
CA LEU A 221 8.11 26.10 9.59
C LEU A 221 7.98 25.81 11.10
N PRO A 222 7.44 24.65 11.51
CA PRO A 222 7.27 24.33 12.93
C PRO A 222 8.64 24.13 13.59
N ALA A 223 8.77 24.61 14.84
CA ALA A 223 10.02 24.52 15.61
C ALA A 223 10.51 23.08 15.79
N SER A 224 9.60 22.09 15.73
CA SER A 224 9.95 20.67 15.82
C SER A 224 10.85 20.19 14.68
N MET A 225 10.87 20.87 13.53
CA MET A 225 11.79 20.56 12.43
C MET A 225 13.26 20.62 12.84
N LEU A 226 13.61 21.39 13.87
CA LEU A 226 14.97 21.44 14.43
C LEU A 226 15.44 20.09 14.99
N LYS A 227 14.53 19.16 15.28
CA LYS A 227 14.86 17.79 15.75
C LYS A 227 15.21 16.84 14.59
N LEU A 228 14.93 17.22 13.36
CA LEU A 228 15.16 16.38 12.18
C LEU A 228 16.63 16.43 11.74
N LYS A 229 17.14 15.30 11.27
CA LYS A 229 18.50 15.18 10.69
C LYS A 229 18.43 15.18 9.16
N LEU A 230 17.86 16.25 8.60
CA LEU A 230 17.69 16.41 7.16
C LEU A 230 19.04 16.57 6.47
N LYS A 231 19.24 15.83 5.38
CA LYS A 231 20.35 16.04 4.43
C LYS A 231 19.93 17.01 3.33
N CYS A 232 18.68 16.89 2.89
CA CYS A 232 18.10 17.71 1.82
C CYS A 232 16.77 18.27 2.30
N VAL A 233 16.62 19.60 2.22
CA VAL A 233 15.36 20.29 2.50
C VAL A 233 15.09 21.33 1.43
N SER A 234 13.94 21.23 0.80
CA SER A 234 13.51 22.16 -0.25
C SER A 234 12.19 22.79 0.16
N VAL A 235 12.22 24.11 0.38
CA VAL A 235 11.04 24.91 0.77
C VAL A 235 10.83 26.11 -0.14
N TRP A 236 11.46 26.10 -1.32
CA TRP A 236 11.38 27.21 -2.28
C TRP A 236 9.96 27.45 -2.77
N SER A 237 9.71 28.66 -3.26
CA SER A 237 8.37 29.06 -3.73
C SER A 237 7.28 28.88 -2.65
N ASN A 238 7.62 29.22 -1.40
CA ASN A 238 6.70 29.38 -0.29
C ASN A 238 6.78 30.83 0.22
N PRO A 239 5.67 31.45 0.65
CA PRO A 239 5.66 32.80 1.22
C PRO A 239 6.13 32.82 2.69
N LEU A 240 7.32 32.26 2.96
CA LEU A 240 7.88 32.18 4.30
C LEU A 240 8.18 33.58 4.84
N THR A 241 7.67 33.90 6.03
CA THR A 241 7.95 35.17 6.71
C THR A 241 8.94 34.95 7.86
N ALA A 242 9.79 35.95 8.12
CA ALA A 242 10.84 35.86 9.15
C ALA A 242 10.30 36.00 10.59
N THR A 243 9.01 36.29 10.77
CA THR A 243 8.39 36.48 12.08
C THR A 243 7.93 35.14 12.63
N ALA A 244 8.56 34.68 13.73
CA ALA A 244 8.18 33.48 14.45
C ALA A 244 6.68 33.47 14.76
N GLY A 245 6.01 32.35 14.43
CA GLY A 245 4.57 32.21 14.53
C GLY A 245 4.03 32.56 15.92
N GLN A 246 3.08 33.49 15.96
CA GLN A 246 2.13 33.52 17.07
C GLN A 246 1.13 32.37 16.88
N PRO A 247 0.80 31.61 17.95
CA PRO A 247 -0.31 30.68 17.88
C PRO A 247 -1.59 31.49 17.69
N MET A 248 -2.25 31.31 16.54
CA MET A 248 -3.60 31.83 16.31
C MET A 248 -4.52 31.23 17.38
N GLU A 249 -5.06 32.11 18.23
CA GLU A 249 -6.00 31.75 19.28
C GLU A 249 -7.17 30.96 18.68
N HIS A 250 -7.48 29.82 19.30
CA HIS A 250 -8.73 29.12 19.06
C HIS A 250 -9.87 30.08 19.37
N THR A 251 -10.67 30.42 18.35
CA THR A 251 -11.96 31.06 18.51
C THR A 251 -12.85 30.17 19.38
N THR A 252 -12.80 30.35 20.71
CA THR A 252 -13.83 29.85 21.61
C THR A 252 -15.11 30.56 21.26
N ALA A 253 -16.07 29.81 20.73
CA ALA A 253 -17.45 30.24 20.58
C ALA A 253 -17.93 30.85 21.90
N SER A 254 -18.27 32.13 21.83
CA SER A 254 -18.88 32.92 22.88
C SER A 254 -20.10 32.21 23.45
N ARG A 255 -20.04 31.87 24.75
CA ARG A 255 -21.21 31.66 25.61
C ARG A 255 -22.06 32.94 25.56
N GLN A 256 -23.19 32.87 24.89
CA GLN A 256 -24.26 33.83 25.08
C GLN A 256 -24.98 33.45 26.39
N VAL A 257 -24.75 34.26 27.41
CA VAL A 257 -25.52 34.28 28.66
C VAL A 257 -26.75 35.12 28.36
N ASP A 258 -27.89 34.50 28.09
CA ASP A 258 -29.17 35.19 28.17
C ASP A 258 -29.68 35.14 29.61
N ARG A 259 -29.54 36.29 30.27
CA ARG A 259 -30.37 36.68 31.42
C ARG A 259 -31.67 37.25 30.88
N LYS A 260 -32.79 36.63 31.21
CA LYS A 260 -33.99 37.28 31.78
C LYS A 260 -34.97 36.23 32.26
#